data_AF-A0A1S4EKL7-F1
#
_entry.id   AF-A0A1S4EKL7-F1
#
_cell.length_a   1.000
_cell.length_b   1.000
_cell.length_c   1.000
_cell.angle_alpha   90.00
_cell.angle_beta   90.00
_cell.angle_gamma   90.00
#
_symmetry.space_group_name_H-M   'P 1'
#
loop_
_entity.id
_entity.type
_entity.pdbx_description
1 polymer ?
#
loop_
_entity_poly.entity_id
_entity_poly.type
_entity_poly.pdbx_seq_one_letter_code
_entity_poly.pdbx_strand_id
1 'polypeptide(L)'
;MTNEDHLHNECMVLPIRQHNEMLAQQYLARCRMTNHPCNAIVQRSRPPRHIRNTLGEDGTLAAGTIAGYNLSEGDHKANLRTIHLNAIDKAVENFTPNRVLNQQPPEVSNEELRLPRKTRSTLAQLRSGWSKILNAYLHSINNEVENKCPDCQQSPHDVHHLFTCSAHPTNLTPIDLWVHPREVAIFLQLPTDETDGAGDA
;
A
#
# COMPACT_ATOMS: atom_id res chain seq x y z
N MET A 1 15.78 0.97 2.91
CA MET A 1 14.78 1.21 1.85
C MET A 1 13.42 0.90 2.44
N THR A 2 12.43 1.75 2.21
CA THR A 2 11.04 1.50 2.61
C THR A 2 10.51 0.24 1.95
N ASN A 3 9.79 -0.59 2.70
CA ASN A 3 9.18 -1.79 2.15
C ASN A 3 8.13 -1.38 1.09
N GLU A 4 8.25 -1.92 -0.13
CA GLU A 4 7.39 -1.61 -1.27
C GLU A 4 5.91 -1.85 -0.96
N ASP A 5 5.60 -2.91 -0.19
CA ASP A 5 4.24 -3.26 0.23
C ASP A 5 3.56 -2.12 1.01
N HIS A 6 4.32 -1.41 1.84
CA HIS A 6 3.80 -0.33 2.65
C HIS A 6 3.36 0.85 1.79
N LEU A 7 4.11 1.16 0.73
CA LEU A 7 3.74 2.21 -0.21
C LEU A 7 2.47 1.84 -0.98
N HIS A 8 2.36 0.60 -1.43
CA HIS A 8 1.17 0.08 -2.12
C HIS A 8 -0.08 0.16 -1.24
N ASN A 9 0.05 -0.19 0.03
CA ASN A 9 -1.03 -0.11 1.00
C ASN A 9 -1.46 1.35 1.25
N GLU A 10 -0.51 2.26 1.54
CA GLU A 10 -0.85 3.67 1.78
C GLU A 10 -1.45 4.37 0.56
N CYS A 11 -0.95 4.08 -0.64
CA CYS A 11 -1.43 4.70 -1.87
C CYS A 11 -2.70 4.04 -2.42
N MET A 12 -3.15 2.92 -1.84
CA MET A 12 -4.26 2.11 -2.36
C MET A 12 -4.04 1.68 -3.82
N VAL A 13 -2.79 1.35 -4.17
CA VAL A 13 -2.40 0.94 -5.53
C VAL A 13 -1.88 -0.49 -5.48
N LEU A 14 -2.47 -1.37 -6.29
CA LEU A 14 -1.98 -2.75 -6.43
C LEU A 14 -0.56 -2.79 -7.01
N PRO A 15 0.30 -3.72 -6.56
CA PRO A 15 1.58 -3.92 -7.21
C PRO A 15 1.39 -4.39 -8.66
N ILE A 16 2.35 -4.02 -9.53
CA ILE A 16 2.20 -4.10 -10.99
C ILE A 16 1.84 -5.51 -11.46
N ARG A 17 2.44 -6.53 -10.84
CA ARG A 17 2.18 -7.93 -11.20
C ARG A 17 0.73 -8.30 -10.94
N GLN A 18 0.23 -8.08 -9.73
CA GLN A 18 -1.14 -8.36 -9.32
C GLN A 18 -2.14 -7.55 -10.17
N HIS A 19 -1.81 -6.29 -10.48
CA HIS A 19 -2.61 -5.46 -11.37
C HIS A 19 -2.71 -6.06 -12.79
N ASN A 20 -1.57 -6.48 -13.37
CA ASN A 20 -1.54 -7.09 -14.70
C ASN A 20 -2.28 -8.44 -14.74
N GLU A 21 -2.14 -9.26 -13.71
CA GLU A 21 -2.87 -10.53 -13.56
C GLU A 21 -4.38 -10.26 -13.48
N MET A 22 -4.81 -9.27 -12.68
CA MET A 22 -6.22 -8.84 -12.62
C MET A 22 -6.74 -8.39 -13.99
N LEU A 23 -6.00 -7.54 -14.71
CA LEU A 23 -6.38 -7.10 -16.07
C LEU A 23 -6.48 -8.27 -17.04
N ALA A 24 -5.57 -9.23 -16.97
CA ALA A 24 -5.60 -10.44 -17.80
C ALA A 24 -6.86 -11.29 -17.50
N GLN A 25 -7.25 -11.42 -16.23
CA GLN A 25 -8.49 -12.10 -15.83
C GLN A 25 -9.73 -11.37 -16.34
N GLN A 26 -9.78 -10.04 -16.21
CA GLN A 26 -10.88 -9.22 -16.73
C GLN A 26 -11.02 -9.34 -18.25
N TYR A 27 -9.89 -9.31 -18.96
CA TYR A 27 -9.84 -9.53 -20.40
C TYR A 27 -10.34 -10.94 -20.79
N LEU A 28 -9.88 -11.98 -20.10
CA LEU A 28 -10.32 -13.35 -20.33
C LEU A 28 -11.83 -13.50 -20.08
N ALA A 29 -12.35 -12.89 -19.01
CA ALA A 29 -13.78 -12.88 -18.70
C ALA A 29 -14.60 -12.23 -19.83
N ARG A 30 -14.11 -11.12 -20.40
CA ARG A 30 -14.75 -10.47 -21.55
C ARG A 30 -14.71 -11.34 -22.80
N CYS A 31 -13.60 -12.04 -23.05
CA CYS A 31 -13.48 -12.93 -24.19
C CYS A 31 -14.49 -14.09 -24.15
N ARG A 32 -14.96 -14.51 -22.97
CA ARG A 32 -15.96 -15.58 -22.83
C ARG A 32 -17.40 -15.15 -23.18
N MET A 33 -17.64 -13.86 -23.43
CA MET A 33 -18.91 -13.36 -23.94
C MET A 33 -19.13 -13.76 -25.40
N THR A 34 -20.36 -14.12 -25.77
CA THR A 34 -20.72 -14.55 -27.14
C THR A 34 -20.46 -13.50 -28.20
N ASN A 35 -20.62 -12.22 -27.86
CA ASN A 35 -20.45 -11.10 -28.77
C ASN A 35 -18.98 -10.65 -28.93
N HIS A 36 -18.03 -11.25 -28.20
CA HIS A 36 -16.64 -10.81 -28.23
C HIS A 36 -15.86 -11.45 -29.41
N PRO A 37 -15.07 -10.68 -30.18
CA PRO A 37 -14.33 -11.21 -31.34
C PRO A 37 -13.37 -12.35 -30.97
N CYS A 38 -12.79 -12.31 -29.77
CA CYS A 38 -11.85 -13.33 -29.30
C CYS A 38 -12.53 -14.56 -28.64
N ASN A 39 -13.87 -14.64 -28.63
CA ASN A 39 -14.59 -15.77 -28.04
C ASN A 39 -14.24 -17.11 -28.70
N ALA A 40 -14.21 -17.10 -30.03
CA ALA A 40 -13.82 -18.26 -30.84
C ALA A 40 -12.35 -18.66 -30.65
N ILE A 41 -11.50 -17.84 -30.04
CA ILE A 41 -10.10 -18.17 -29.72
C ILE A 41 -10.03 -18.87 -28.36
N VAL A 42 -10.71 -18.34 -27.36
CA VAL A 42 -10.71 -18.88 -25.99
C VAL A 42 -11.40 -20.26 -25.90
N GLN A 43 -12.37 -20.53 -26.79
CA GLN A 43 -13.07 -21.82 -26.84
C GLN A 43 -12.28 -22.93 -27.57
N ARG A 44 -11.16 -22.61 -28.24
CA ARG A 44 -10.41 -23.62 -29.00
C ARG A 44 -9.79 -24.63 -28.07
N SER A 45 -9.91 -25.91 -28.43
CA SER A 45 -9.14 -26.97 -27.79
C SER A 45 -7.66 -26.81 -28.10
N ARG A 46 -6.82 -27.22 -27.14
CA ARG A 46 -5.37 -27.16 -27.29
C ARG A 46 -4.94 -28.00 -28.50
N PRO A 47 -4.12 -27.45 -29.41
CA PRO A 47 -3.59 -28.25 -30.51
C PRO A 47 -2.66 -29.36 -29.97
N PRO A 48 -2.55 -30.52 -30.65
CA PRO A 48 -1.71 -31.65 -30.19
C PRO A 48 -0.21 -31.33 -30.09
N ARG A 49 0.22 -30.21 -30.67
CA ARG A 49 1.61 -29.76 -30.66
C ARG A 49 1.93 -29.04 -29.35
N HIS A 50 3.15 -29.23 -28.84
CA HIS A 50 3.64 -28.53 -27.66
C HIS A 50 3.90 -27.04 -27.95
N ILE A 51 2.85 -26.22 -27.81
CA ILE A 51 2.88 -24.76 -27.96
C ILE A 51 2.81 -24.12 -26.56
N ARG A 52 3.33 -22.89 -26.43
CA ARG A 52 3.20 -22.06 -25.22
C ARG A 52 1.73 -21.94 -24.82
N ASN A 53 1.49 -21.97 -23.52
CA ASN A 53 0.14 -21.85 -22.96
C ASN A 53 -0.44 -20.46 -23.26
N THR A 54 -1.73 -20.43 -23.58
CA THR A 54 -2.51 -19.21 -23.73
C THR A 54 -3.07 -18.74 -22.38
N LEU A 55 -3.54 -17.49 -22.30
CA LEU A 55 -4.15 -16.93 -21.08
C LEU A 55 -5.32 -17.77 -20.56
N GLY A 56 -6.07 -18.43 -21.44
CA GLY A 56 -7.20 -19.30 -21.05
C GLY A 56 -6.77 -20.66 -20.49
N GLU A 57 -5.55 -21.10 -20.80
CA GLU A 57 -4.95 -22.35 -20.33
C GLU A 57 -4.15 -22.13 -19.03
N ASP A 58 -3.88 -20.89 -18.66
CA ASP A 58 -3.32 -20.56 -17.36
C ASP A 58 -4.38 -20.75 -16.27
N GLY A 59 -4.31 -21.89 -15.58
CA GLY A 59 -5.26 -22.27 -14.53
C GLY A 59 -5.34 -21.25 -13.39
N THR A 60 -4.29 -20.45 -13.17
CA THR A 60 -4.30 -19.40 -12.14
C THR A 60 -5.17 -18.21 -12.54
N LEU A 61 -5.16 -17.83 -13.82
CA LEU A 61 -6.00 -16.75 -14.37
C LEU A 61 -7.43 -17.23 -14.64
N ALA A 62 -7.58 -18.47 -15.09
CA ALA A 62 -8.90 -19.05 -15.36
C ALA A 62 -9.73 -19.25 -14.08
N ALA A 63 -9.09 -19.54 -12.93
CA ALA A 63 -9.77 -19.74 -11.65
C ALA A 63 -10.49 -18.49 -11.11
N GLY A 64 -10.05 -17.29 -11.50
CA GLY A 64 -10.66 -16.02 -11.05
C GLY A 64 -11.98 -15.65 -11.76
N THR A 65 -12.42 -16.45 -12.73
CA THR A 65 -13.57 -16.13 -13.60
C THR A 65 -14.71 -17.12 -13.37
N ILE A 66 -15.97 -16.67 -13.43
CA ILE A 66 -17.13 -17.60 -13.37
C ILE A 66 -16.99 -18.66 -14.48
N ALA A 67 -17.16 -19.92 -14.09
CA ALA A 67 -17.11 -21.06 -15.00
C ALA A 67 -18.31 -21.00 -15.95
N GLY A 68 -18.03 -20.99 -17.26
CA GLY A 68 -19.06 -20.97 -18.30
C GLY A 68 -18.70 -20.10 -19.50
N TYR A 69 -19.25 -20.46 -20.65
CA TYR A 69 -19.26 -19.64 -21.86
C TYR A 69 -20.67 -19.08 -22.05
N ASN A 70 -20.80 -17.97 -22.78
CA ASN A 70 -22.09 -17.31 -23.08
C ASN A 70 -22.68 -16.48 -21.93
N LEU A 71 -21.82 -15.76 -21.22
CA LEU A 71 -22.23 -14.83 -20.16
C LEU A 71 -23.01 -13.64 -20.73
N SER A 72 -24.09 -13.24 -20.03
CA SER A 72 -24.81 -12.00 -20.30
C SER A 72 -23.97 -10.77 -19.93
N GLU A 73 -24.35 -9.58 -20.40
CA GLU A 73 -23.68 -8.33 -20.03
C GLU A 73 -23.77 -8.04 -18.51
N GLY A 74 -24.89 -8.41 -17.89
CA GLY A 74 -25.05 -8.32 -16.42
C GLY A 74 -24.06 -9.22 -15.68
N ASP A 75 -23.86 -10.44 -16.15
CA ASP A 75 -22.92 -11.41 -15.58
C ASP A 75 -21.47 -10.95 -15.78
N HIS A 76 -21.15 -10.28 -16.89
CA HIS A 76 -19.83 -9.72 -17.12
C HIS A 76 -19.48 -8.63 -16.09
N LYS A 77 -20.41 -7.71 -15.80
CA LYS A 77 -20.19 -6.65 -14.80
C LYS A 77 -20.02 -7.23 -13.40
N ALA A 78 -20.79 -8.26 -13.05
CA ALA A 78 -20.62 -8.98 -11.79
C ALA A 78 -19.24 -9.66 -11.71
N ASN A 79 -18.84 -10.35 -12.78
CA ASN A 79 -17.50 -10.97 -12.90
C ASN A 79 -16.37 -9.96 -12.69
N LEU A 80 -16.44 -8.78 -13.33
CA LEU A 80 -15.41 -7.74 -13.17
C LEU A 80 -15.27 -7.30 -11.72
N ARG A 81 -16.40 -7.13 -11.00
CA ARG A 81 -16.39 -6.79 -9.57
C ARG A 81 -15.76 -7.90 -8.75
N THR A 82 -16.15 -9.16 -8.98
CA THR A 82 -15.59 -10.31 -8.26
C THR A 82 -14.09 -10.46 -8.50
N ILE A 83 -13.62 -10.35 -9.75
CA ILE A 83 -12.19 -10.40 -10.10
C ILE A 83 -11.43 -9.29 -9.37
N HIS A 84 -11.96 -8.07 -9.38
CA HIS A 84 -11.34 -6.92 -8.72
C HIS A 84 -11.27 -7.09 -7.20
N LEU A 85 -12.38 -7.49 -6.55
CA LEU A 85 -12.40 -7.75 -5.10
C LEU A 85 -11.41 -8.86 -4.72
N ASN A 86 -11.43 -9.98 -5.43
CA ASN A 86 -10.50 -11.09 -5.20
C ASN A 86 -9.04 -10.67 -5.38
N ALA A 87 -8.74 -9.79 -6.35
CA ALA A 87 -7.39 -9.29 -6.56
C ALA A 87 -6.93 -8.36 -5.43
N ILE A 88 -7.84 -7.53 -4.91
CA ILE A 88 -7.59 -6.68 -3.74
C ILE A 88 -7.38 -7.52 -2.50
N ASP A 89 -8.30 -8.44 -2.19
CA ASP A 89 -8.23 -9.27 -0.97
C ASP A 89 -6.92 -10.05 -0.94
N LYS A 90 -6.56 -10.69 -2.06
CA LYS A 90 -5.26 -11.37 -2.20
C LYS A 90 -4.07 -10.42 -2.03
N ALA A 91 -4.12 -9.20 -2.57
CA ALA A 91 -3.01 -8.27 -2.42
C ALA A 91 -2.85 -7.81 -0.96
N VAL A 92 -3.97 -7.48 -0.32
CA VAL A 92 -4.02 -7.04 1.08
C VAL A 92 -3.53 -8.14 2.03
N GLU A 93 -3.95 -9.39 1.82
CA GLU A 93 -3.50 -10.56 2.58
C GLU A 93 -2.01 -10.84 2.43
N ASN A 94 -1.45 -10.55 1.25
CA ASN A 94 -0.03 -10.80 0.97
C ASN A 94 0.89 -9.68 1.43
N PHE A 95 0.37 -8.51 1.78
CA PHE A 95 1.20 -7.41 2.27
C PHE A 95 1.85 -7.80 3.59
N THR A 96 3.14 -7.53 3.67
CA THR A 96 3.88 -7.70 4.92
C THR A 96 3.35 -6.73 5.99
N PRO A 97 3.26 -7.17 7.28
CA PRO A 97 2.88 -6.28 8.37
C PRO A 97 3.78 -5.04 8.43
N ASN A 98 3.19 -3.88 8.74
CA ASN A 98 3.96 -2.65 8.86
C ASN A 98 4.98 -2.77 10.01
N ARG A 99 6.22 -2.34 9.79
CA ARG A 99 7.31 -2.46 10.77
C ARG A 99 7.08 -1.69 12.08
N VAL A 100 6.41 -0.54 12.00
CA VAL A 100 6.12 0.29 13.17
C VAL A 100 5.01 -0.35 14.00
N LEU A 101 3.89 -0.73 13.38
CA LEU A 101 2.76 -1.30 14.13
C LEU A 101 2.84 -2.82 14.36
N ASN A 102 3.71 -3.53 13.64
CA ASN A 102 3.78 -4.99 13.56
C ASN A 102 2.45 -5.68 13.19
N GLN A 103 1.59 -4.96 12.46
CA GLN A 103 0.29 -5.43 11.98
C GLN A 103 -0.06 -4.75 10.64
N GLN A 104 -1.17 -5.15 10.02
CA GLN A 104 -1.72 -4.41 8.89
C GLN A 104 -2.04 -2.98 9.35
N PRO A 105 -1.49 -1.95 8.68
CA PRO A 105 -1.79 -0.58 9.07
C PRO A 105 -3.25 -0.23 8.77
N PRO A 106 -3.89 0.63 9.58
CA PRO A 106 -5.22 1.15 9.29
C PRO A 106 -5.20 2.13 8.11
N GLU A 107 -6.40 2.51 7.63
CA GLU A 107 -6.53 3.55 6.60
C GLU A 107 -6.03 4.90 7.11
N VAL A 108 -5.33 5.63 6.25
CA VAL A 108 -4.83 6.97 6.56
C VAL A 108 -6.01 7.95 6.60
N SER A 109 -6.13 8.69 7.70
CA SER A 109 -7.20 9.68 7.88
C SER A 109 -7.16 10.78 6.82
N ASN A 110 -8.34 11.13 6.30
CA ASN A 110 -8.51 12.20 5.31
C ASN A 110 -8.05 13.59 5.79
N GLU A 111 -7.86 13.77 7.11
CA GLU A 111 -7.27 14.99 7.67
C GLU A 111 -5.88 15.28 7.10
N GLU A 112 -5.12 14.24 6.75
CA GLU A 112 -3.79 14.39 6.17
C GLU A 112 -3.82 15.15 4.84
N LEU A 113 -4.91 15.08 4.08
CA LEU A 113 -5.03 15.79 2.80
C LEU A 113 -4.90 17.30 2.94
N ARG A 114 -5.25 17.86 4.10
CA ARG A 114 -5.16 19.29 4.42
C ARG A 114 -3.77 19.74 4.85
N LEU A 115 -2.88 18.80 5.17
CA LEU A 115 -1.52 19.12 5.62
C LEU A 115 -0.61 19.47 4.42
N PRO A 116 0.37 20.38 4.61
CA PRO A 116 1.37 20.69 3.61
C PRO A 116 2.13 19.46 3.13
N ARG A 117 2.55 19.46 1.85
CA ARG A 117 3.27 18.33 1.23
C ARG A 117 4.49 17.86 2.05
N LYS A 118 5.24 18.80 2.63
CA LYS A 118 6.41 18.50 3.48
C LYS A 118 6.01 17.65 4.67
N THR A 119 4.96 18.05 5.39
CA THR A 119 4.42 17.35 6.56
C THR A 119 3.91 15.96 6.21
N ARG A 120 3.10 15.83 5.15
CA ARG A 120 2.62 14.52 4.66
C ARG A 120 3.78 13.57 4.33
N SER A 121 4.82 14.10 3.68
CA SER A 121 6.00 13.31 3.34
C SER A 121 6.76 12.82 4.59
N THR A 122 6.88 13.69 5.60
CA THR A 122 7.50 13.34 6.89
C THR A 122 6.68 12.28 7.65
N LEU A 123 5.35 12.42 7.69
CA LEU A 123 4.46 11.46 8.33
C LEU A 123 4.53 10.09 7.65
N ALA A 124 4.49 10.03 6.32
CA ALA A 124 4.67 8.79 5.57
C ALA A 124 6.05 8.13 5.83
N GLN A 125 7.12 8.94 5.93
CA GLN A 125 8.44 8.43 6.32
C GLN A 125 8.43 7.84 7.74
N LEU A 126 7.75 8.49 8.69
CA LEU A 126 7.61 7.98 10.06
C LEU A 126 6.79 6.68 10.10
N ARG A 127 5.67 6.58 9.36
CA ARG A 127 4.87 5.34 9.22
C ARG A 127 5.68 4.17 8.66
N SER A 128 6.65 4.47 7.81
CA SER A 128 7.56 3.46 7.29
C SER A 128 8.69 3.05 8.25
N GLY A 129 8.92 3.83 9.31
CA GLY A 129 10.06 3.68 10.23
C GLY A 129 11.40 4.18 9.66
N TRP A 130 11.38 4.83 8.49
CA TRP A 130 12.57 5.30 7.77
C TRP A 130 12.55 6.83 7.63
N SER A 131 12.52 7.53 8.76
CA SER A 131 12.52 9.00 8.81
C SER A 131 13.84 9.54 9.35
N LYS A 132 14.34 10.62 8.74
CA LYS A 132 15.55 11.34 9.22
C LYS A 132 15.39 11.95 10.61
N ILE A 133 14.16 12.04 11.13
CA ILE A 133 13.88 12.46 12.51
C ILE A 133 14.35 11.40 13.51
N LEU A 134 14.45 10.13 13.10
CA LEU A 134 14.78 9.01 13.97
C LEU A 134 16.29 8.75 13.95
N ASN A 135 16.92 8.79 15.12
CA ASN A 135 18.34 8.46 15.23
C ASN A 135 18.57 6.96 15.03
N ALA A 136 17.58 6.10 15.30
CA ALA A 136 17.64 4.68 14.94
C ALA A 136 17.82 4.48 13.43
N TYR A 137 17.15 5.30 12.62
CA TYR A 137 17.34 5.27 11.17
C TYR A 137 18.69 5.85 10.77
N LEU A 138 19.07 7.02 11.29
CA LEU A 138 20.35 7.64 10.98
C LEU A 138 21.53 6.73 11.34
N HIS A 139 21.49 6.06 12.49
CA HIS A 139 22.48 5.08 12.92
C HIS A 139 22.61 3.91 11.93
N SER A 140 21.48 3.43 11.38
CA SER A 140 21.50 2.34 10.39
C SER A 140 22.17 2.72 9.06
N ILE A 141 22.28 4.02 8.76
CA ILE A 141 22.95 4.54 7.56
C ILE A 141 24.40 4.95 7.88
N ASN A 142 24.61 5.61 9.02
CA ASN A 142 25.91 6.03 9.51
C ASN A 142 26.07 5.64 10.99
N ASN A 143 26.94 4.68 11.26
CA ASN A 143 27.23 4.16 12.59
C ASN A 143 27.83 5.21 13.55
N GLU A 144 28.32 6.35 13.04
CA GLU A 144 28.82 7.46 13.86
C GLU A 144 27.70 8.17 14.63
N VAL A 145 26.46 8.11 14.13
CA VAL A 145 25.31 8.68 14.82
C VAL A 145 24.85 7.72 15.90
N GLU A 146 24.83 8.14 17.16
CA GLU A 146 24.32 7.29 18.25
C GLU A 146 22.81 7.07 18.12
N ASN A 147 22.37 5.82 18.28
CA ASN A 147 20.95 5.46 18.36
C ASN A 147 20.34 5.82 19.73
N LYS A 148 20.43 7.09 20.12
CA LYS A 148 19.85 7.61 21.37
C LYS A 148 18.98 8.82 21.10
N CYS A 149 17.95 8.99 21.91
CA CYS A 149 17.12 10.18 21.89
C CYS A 149 17.95 11.40 22.35
N PRO A 150 17.93 12.53 21.62
CA PRO A 150 18.68 13.72 22.02
C PRO A 150 18.19 14.28 23.37
N ASP A 151 16.91 14.12 23.69
CA ASP A 151 16.29 14.77 24.85
C ASP A 151 16.38 13.92 26.12
N CYS A 152 16.10 12.61 26.03
CA CYS A 152 16.10 11.72 27.21
C CYS A 152 17.27 10.72 27.24
N GLN A 153 18.10 10.66 26.20
CA GLN A 153 19.28 9.80 26.09
C GLN A 153 19.01 8.28 26.10
N GLN A 154 17.74 7.88 25.96
CA GLN A 154 17.35 6.47 25.86
C GLN A 154 17.53 5.93 24.44
N SER A 155 17.77 4.62 24.34
CA SER A 155 17.89 3.86 23.09
C SER A 155 16.85 2.73 23.08
N PRO A 156 16.26 2.37 21.92
CA PRO A 156 16.47 2.98 20.60
C PRO A 156 15.65 4.27 20.41
N HIS A 157 16.16 5.22 19.60
CA HIS A 157 15.40 6.39 19.16
C HIS A 157 14.57 6.07 17.91
N ASP A 158 13.54 5.25 18.09
CA ASP A 158 12.61 4.82 17.05
C ASP A 158 11.23 5.52 17.16
N VAL A 159 10.28 5.13 16.29
CA VAL A 159 8.95 5.75 16.26
C VAL A 159 8.19 5.52 17.57
N HIS A 160 8.33 4.35 18.21
CA HIS A 160 7.68 4.11 19.50
C HIS A 160 8.23 5.04 20.56
N HIS A 161 9.55 5.25 20.55
CA HIS A 161 10.19 6.19 21.46
C HIS A 161 9.66 7.62 21.29
N LEU A 162 9.40 8.10 20.06
CA LEU A 162 8.86 9.45 19.85
C LEU A 162 7.59 9.73 20.67
N PHE A 163 6.74 8.72 20.85
CA PHE A 163 5.48 8.84 21.59
C PHE A 163 5.57 8.45 23.07
N THR A 164 6.69 7.84 23.49
CA THR A 164 6.91 7.37 24.88
C THR A 164 8.05 8.10 25.58
N CYS A 165 8.62 9.12 24.93
CA CYS A 165 9.74 9.89 25.43
C CYS A 165 9.36 10.64 26.72
N SER A 166 10.15 10.48 27.78
CA SER A 166 9.91 11.16 29.06
C SER A 166 10.07 12.68 28.99
N ALA A 167 10.79 13.19 27.98
CA ALA A 167 10.97 14.63 27.79
C ALA A 167 9.76 15.31 27.14
N HIS A 168 8.96 14.56 26.38
CA HIS A 168 7.80 15.07 25.64
C HIS A 168 6.58 14.17 25.91
N PRO A 169 5.96 14.29 27.10
CA PRO A 169 4.82 13.46 27.46
C PRO A 169 3.63 13.75 26.52
N THR A 170 3.02 12.69 26.01
CA THR A 170 1.87 12.76 25.11
C THR A 170 0.91 11.60 25.39
N ASN A 171 -0.36 11.78 25.02
CA ASN A 171 -1.36 10.72 24.97
C ASN A 171 -1.41 10.03 23.60
N LEU A 172 -0.66 10.54 22.62
CA LEU A 172 -0.53 9.96 21.29
C LEU A 172 0.31 8.69 21.35
N THR A 173 0.07 7.82 20.39
CA THR A 173 0.71 6.52 20.21
C THR A 173 1.10 6.34 18.74
N PRO A 174 1.92 5.34 18.39
CA PRO A 174 2.33 5.14 16.99
C PRO A 174 1.18 4.98 15.99
N ILE A 175 0.01 4.45 16.40
CA ILE A 175 -1.14 4.30 15.50
C ILE A 175 -1.72 5.65 15.05
N ASP A 176 -1.51 6.70 15.83
CA ASP A 176 -2.04 8.04 15.56
C ASP A 176 -1.35 8.69 14.36
N LEU A 177 -0.21 8.15 13.91
CA LEU A 177 0.38 8.49 12.61
C LEU A 177 -0.57 8.21 11.43
N TRP A 178 -1.54 7.30 11.59
CA TRP A 178 -2.57 7.02 10.59
C TRP A 178 -3.90 7.70 10.92
N VAL A 179 -4.34 7.59 12.18
CA VAL A 179 -5.71 7.97 12.58
C VAL A 179 -5.83 9.47 12.89
N HIS A 180 -4.79 10.07 13.49
CA HIS A 180 -4.76 11.49 13.90
C HIS A 180 -3.51 12.23 13.37
N PRO A 181 -3.28 12.24 12.05
CA PRO A 181 -2.05 12.77 11.45
C PRO A 181 -1.85 14.27 11.71
N ARG A 182 -2.92 15.04 11.89
CA ARG A 182 -2.84 16.47 12.23
C ARG A 182 -2.34 16.69 13.65
N GLU A 183 -2.81 15.91 14.62
CA GLU A 183 -2.37 16.02 16.01
C GLU A 183 -0.89 15.62 16.15
N VAL A 184 -0.49 14.56 15.45
CA VAL A 184 0.92 14.16 15.39
C VAL A 184 1.78 15.24 14.75
N ALA A 185 1.31 15.88 13.67
CA ALA A 185 2.04 16.99 13.06
C ALA A 185 2.27 18.15 14.03
N ILE A 186 1.24 18.52 14.80
CA ILE A 186 1.34 19.57 15.84
C ILE A 186 2.33 19.16 16.93
N PHE A 187 2.23 17.92 17.44
CA PHE A 187 3.14 17.39 18.45
C PHE A 187 4.60 17.41 18.01
N LEU A 188 4.87 17.03 16.76
CA LEU A 188 6.19 17.04 16.15
C LEU A 188 6.63 18.41 15.64
N GLN A 189 5.84 19.46 15.88
CA GLN A 189 6.09 20.83 15.44
C GLN A 189 6.32 20.94 13.92
N LEU A 190 5.60 20.11 13.16
CA LEU A 190 5.60 20.14 11.70
C LEU A 190 4.61 21.21 11.20
N PRO A 191 4.86 21.85 10.05
CA PRO A 191 3.93 22.84 9.47
C PRO A 191 2.54 22.23 9.25
N THR A 192 1.49 22.87 9.77
CA THR A 192 0.10 22.39 9.62
C THR A 192 -0.74 23.22 8.66
N ASP A 193 -0.30 24.45 8.38
CA ASP A 193 -0.94 25.37 7.44
C ASP A 193 0.08 25.79 6.36
N GLU A 194 -0.39 26.16 5.16
CA GLU A 194 0.50 26.51 4.03
C GLU A 194 1.27 27.84 4.23
N THR A 195 1.01 28.57 5.32
CA THR A 195 1.53 29.91 5.58
C THR A 195 2.87 29.97 6.30
N ASP A 196 3.38 28.87 6.85
CA ASP A 196 4.61 28.89 7.67
C ASP A 196 5.91 28.82 6.85
N GLY A 197 5.84 29.13 5.55
CA GLY A 197 6.96 29.06 4.60
C GLY A 197 7.48 30.41 4.08
N ALA A 198 7.02 31.54 4.64
CA ALA A 198 7.47 32.87 4.25
C ALA A 198 8.20 33.57 5.41
N GLY A 199 9.37 33.05 5.77
CA GLY A 199 10.23 33.66 6.78
C GLY A 199 11.51 32.86 6.93
N ASP A 200 12.50 33.19 6.10
CA ASP A 200 13.94 33.24 6.43
C ASP A 200 14.77 33.14 5.13
N ALA A 201 15.10 34.31 4.59
CA ALA A 201 16.21 34.58 3.69
C ALA A 201 16.86 35.90 4.13
#